data_AF-A0A7L0W7P0-F1
#
_entry.id   AF-A0A7L0W7P0-F1
#
_cell.length_a   1.000
_cell.length_b   1.000
_cell.length_c   1.000
_cell.angle_alpha   90.00
_cell.angle_beta   90.00
_cell.angle_gamma   90.00
#
_symmetry.space_group_name_H-M   'P 1'
#
loop_
_entity.id
_entity.type
_entity.pdbx_description
1 polymer ?
#
loop_
_entity_poly.entity_id
_entity_poly.type
_entity_poly.pdbx_seq_one_letter_code
_entity_poly.pdbx_strand_id
1 'polypeptide(L)' 'LDFWLAPRRTGDPVDVRVPFPSLQPVKVHLEASGVPYSIMIEDVQALVDREKTQMLRRRRFTPRSTSTFEYSSYHDLDEV' A
#
# COMPACT_ATOMS: atom_id res chain seq x y z
N LEU A 1 -8.77 -1.97 11.33
CA LEU A 1 -7.31 -1.99 11.09
C LEU A 1 -7.04 -3.02 10.02
N ASP A 2 -6.02 -2.80 9.19
CA ASP A 2 -5.71 -3.68 8.07
C ASP A 2 -4.25 -4.15 8.19
N PHE A 3 -4.04 -5.44 8.42
CA PHE A 3 -2.71 -6.01 8.71
C PHE A 3 -2.04 -6.44 7.40
N TRP A 4 -1.00 -5.73 7.01
CA TRP A 4 -0.18 -6.07 5.84
C TRP A 4 0.85 -7.14 6.16
N LEU A 5 1.38 -7.10 7.38
CA LEU A 5 2.20 -8.17 7.94
C LEU A 5 1.58 -8.62 9.26
N ALA A 6 0.89 -9.75 9.22
CA ALA A 6 0.19 -10.29 10.38
C ALA A 6 1.18 -10.71 11.50
N PRO A 7 0.74 -10.66 12.78
CA PRO A 7 1.53 -11.18 13.89
C PRO A 7 1.85 -12.67 13.69
N ARG A 8 3.12 -13.04 13.88
CA ARG A 8 3.60 -14.42 13.72
C ARG A 8 4.26 -14.95 14.98
N ARG A 9 5.23 -14.21 15.53
CA ARG A 9 5.97 -14.57 16.74
C ARG A 9 6.33 -13.33 17.54
N THR A 10 6.58 -13.51 18.83
CA THR A 10 7.10 -12.44 19.69
C THR A 10 8.45 -11.96 19.16
N GLY A 11 8.59 -10.64 18.96
CA GLY A 11 9.80 -10.01 18.43
C GLY A 11 9.80 -9.82 16.91
N ASP A 12 8.92 -10.50 16.16
CA ASP A 12 8.74 -10.21 14.73
C ASP A 12 7.98 -8.90 14.54
N PRO A 13 8.31 -8.10 13.50
CA PRO A 13 7.56 -6.89 13.19
C PRO A 13 6.13 -7.21 12.72
N VAL A 14 5.25 -6.24 12.93
CA VAL A 14 3.86 -6.24 12.50
C VAL A 14 3.60 -4.95 11.74
N ASP A 15 3.10 -5.06 10.51
CA ASP A 15 2.78 -3.92 9.66
C ASP A 15 1.27 -3.78 9.56
N VAL A 16 0.76 -2.62 9.96
CA VAL A 16 -0.68 -2.35 10.00
C VAL A 16 -0.99 -1.00 9.36
N ARG A 17 -1.91 -1.01 8.40
CA ARG A 17 -2.54 0.20 7.89
C ARG A 17 -3.65 0.63 8.86
N VAL A 18 -3.48 1.83 9.40
CA VAL A 18 -4.43 2.47 10.31
C VAL A 18 -5.27 3.48 9.54
N PRO A 19 -6.60 3.34 9.49
CA PRO A 19 -7.48 4.38 8.93
C PRO A 19 -7.31 5.70 9.69
N PHE A 20 -7.32 6.83 8.99
CA PHE A 20 -7.11 8.15 9.59
C PHE A 20 -7.96 8.44 10.85
N PRO A 21 -9.28 8.12 10.88
CA PRO A 21 -10.10 8.34 12.08
C PRO A 21 -9.64 7.54 13.32
N SER A 22 -8.91 6.45 13.11
CA SER A 22 -8.41 5.56 14.17
C SER A 22 -6.94 5.83 14.51
N LEU A 23 -6.26 6.78 13.86
CA LEU A 23 -4.83 7.00 14.04
C LEU A 23 -4.48 7.38 15.48
N GLN A 24 -5.18 8.38 16.04
CA GLN A 24 -4.89 8.85 17.40
C GLN A 24 -5.20 7.79 18.47
N PRO A 25 -6.37 7.12 18.48
CA PRO A 25 -6.65 6.03 19.42
C PRO A 25 -5.60 4.91 19.39
N VAL A 26 -5.14 4.51 18.20
CA VAL A 26 -4.14 3.45 18.04
C VAL A 26 -2.78 3.88 18.60
N LYS A 27 -2.32 5.09 18.30
CA LYS A 27 -1.05 5.60 18.86
C LYS A 27 -1.07 5.63 20.38
N VAL A 28 -2.14 6.18 20.96
CA VAL A 28 -2.32 6.21 22.42
C VAL A 28 -2.30 4.81 23.02
N HIS A 29 -2.95 3.84 22.37
CA HIS A 29 -2.95 2.45 22.84
C HIS A 29 -1.56 1.81 22.80
N LEU A 30 -0.80 2.02 21.72
CA LEU A 30 0.58 1.51 21.59
C LEU A 30 1.50 2.13 22.65
N GLU A 31 1.40 3.44 22.86
CA GLU A 31 2.19 4.17 23.85
C GLU A 31 1.85 3.72 25.28
N ALA A 32 0.57 3.61 25.62
CA ALA A 32 0.12 3.13 26.93
C ALA A 32 0.53 1.67 27.20
N SER A 33 0.66 0.86 26.15
CA SER A 33 1.07 -0.54 26.24
C SER A 33 2.60 -0.72 26.18
N GLY A 34 3.37 0.36 26.01
CA GLY A 34 4.83 0.31 25.86
C GLY A 34 5.30 -0.39 24.58
N VAL A 35 4.45 -0.44 23.55
CA VAL A 35 4.77 -1.08 22.27
C VAL A 35 5.46 -0.05 21.38
N PRO A 36 6.76 -0.23 21.04
CA PRO A 36 7.45 0.67 20.14
C PRO A 36 6.88 0.54 18.72
N TYR A 37 6.78 1.66 18.03
CA TYR A 37 6.33 1.71 16.63
C TYR A 37 7.09 2.77 15.84
N SER A 38 7.08 2.63 14.52
CA SER A 38 7.56 3.63 13.57
C SER A 38 6.53 3.80 12.45
N ILE A 39 6.58 4.94 11.77
CA ILE A 39 5.69 5.23 10.64
C ILE A 39 6.46 4.89 9.37
N MET A 40 6.10 3.80 8.69
CA MET A 40 6.74 3.40 7.43
C MET A 40 6.17 4.17 6.22
N ILE A 41 4.86 4.42 6.24
CA ILE A 41 4.14 5.15 5.20
C ILE A 41 3.24 6.17 5.88
N GLU A 42 3.49 7.45 5.62
CA GLU A 42 2.72 8.56 6.22
C GLU A 42 1.32 8.65 5.61
N ASP A 43 1.22 8.52 4.28
CA ASP A 43 -0.02 8.60 3.55
C ASP A 43 -0.07 7.54 2.43
N VAL A 44 -0.93 6.54 2.62
CA VAL A 44 -1.17 5.49 1.63
C VAL A 44 -1.90 6.07 0.40
N GLN A 45 -2.74 7.09 0.57
CA GLN A 45 -3.48 7.70 -0.53
C GLN A 45 -2.54 8.36 -1.54
N ALA A 46 -1.50 9.07 -1.07
CA ALA A 46 -0.48 9.67 -1.92
C ALA A 46 0.24 8.64 -2.81
N LEU A 47 0.53 7.44 -2.29
CA LEU A 47 1.13 6.36 -3.06
C LEU A 47 0.18 5.81 -4.12
N VAL A 48 -1.08 5.59 -3.75
CA VAL A 48 -2.13 5.11 -4.66
C VAL A 48 -2.39 6.12 -5.78
N ASP A 49 -2.43 7.41 -5.48
CA ASP A 49 -2.64 8.46 -6.48
C ASP A 49 -1.47 8.55 -7.47
N ARG A 50 -0.24 8.38 -6.97
CA ARG A 50 0.96 8.31 -7.81
C ARG A 50 0.93 7.09 -8.74
N GLU A 51 0.50 5.93 -8.25
CA GLU A 51 0.36 4.72 -9.05
C GLU A 51 -0.69 4.90 -10.16
N LYS A 52 -1.90 5.36 -9.80
CA LYS A 52 -2.97 5.64 -10.76
C LYS A 52 -2.57 6.65 -11.83
N THR A 53 -1.85 7.71 -11.44
CA THR A 53 -1.35 8.71 -12.40
C THR A 53 -0.39 8.09 -13.41
N GLN A 54 0.46 7.16 -12.99
CA GLN A 54 1.37 6.46 -13.90
C GLN A 54 0.61 5.54 -14.86
N MET A 55 -0.40 4.80 -14.38
CA MET A 55 -1.25 3.96 -15.23
C MET A 55 -2.00 4.80 -16.27
N LEU A 56 -2.63 5.91 -15.87
CA LEU A 56 -3.36 6.81 -16.77
C LEU A 56 -2.47 7.43 -17.86
N ARG A 57 -1.19 7.70 -17.56
CA ARG A 57 -0.23 8.19 -18.56
C ARG A 57 0.08 7.13 -19.62
N ARG A 58 0.03 5.85 -19.26
CA ARG A 58 0.41 4.71 -20.13
C ARG A 58 -0.76 4.10 -20.90
N ARG A 59 -2.00 4.23 -20.41
CA ARG A 59 -3.26 3.77 -21.08
C ARG A 59 -3.47 4.27 -22.52
N ARG A 60 -2.61 5.15 -23.05
CA ARG A 60 -2.65 5.61 -24.46
C ARG A 60 -2.23 4.53 -25.46
N PHE A 61 -1.73 3.38 -24.99
CA PHE A 61 -1.23 2.32 -25.85
C PHE A 61 -1.82 0.98 -25.42
N THR A 62 -2.81 0.47 -26.16
CA THR A 62 -3.28 -0.91 -25.99
C THR A 62 -2.32 -1.84 -26.72
N PRO A 63 -1.59 -2.71 -26.02
CA PRO A 63 -0.64 -3.62 -26.66
C PRO A 63 -1.40 -4.59 -27.56
N ARG A 64 -0.98 -4.68 -28.83
CA ARG A 64 -1.63 -5.53 -29.85
C ARG A 64 -1.02 -6.93 -29.91
N SER A 65 0.07 -7.14 -29.16
CA SER A 65 0.84 -8.38 -29.11
C SER A 65 1.63 -8.47 -27.81
N THR A 66 2.01 -9.69 -27.41
CA THR A 66 2.90 -9.95 -26.27
C THR A 66 4.28 -9.31 -26.42
N SER A 67 4.73 -9.04 -27.65
CA SER A 67 6.00 -8.37 -27.95
C SER A 67 5.95 -6.84 -27.75
N THR A 68 4.76 -6.24 -27.71
CA THR A 68 4.56 -4.79 -27.50
C THR A 68 3.97 -4.47 -26.13
N PHE A 69 3.72 -5.49 -25.32
CA PHE A 69 3.19 -5.37 -23.96
C PHE A 69 4.26 -4.86 -22.99
N GLU A 70 3.89 -3.94 -22.10
CA GLU A 70 4.79 -3.32 -21.15
C GLU A 70 4.75 -4.00 -19.77
N TYR A 71 5.53 -5.07 -19.60
CA TYR A 71 5.57 -5.84 -18.35
C TYR A 71 6.12 -5.09 -17.12
N SER A 72 6.67 -3.89 -17.31
CA SER A 72 7.21 -3.05 -16.23
C SER A 72 6.16 -2.12 -15.59
N SER A 73 4.89 -2.26 -15.99
CA SER A 73 3.77 -1.43 -15.53
C SER A 73 2.61 -2.25 -15.01
N TYR A 74 1.77 -1.62 -14.19
CA TYR A 74 0.48 -2.19 -13.81
C TYR A 74 -0.55 -1.98 -14.91
N HIS A 75 -1.43 -2.96 -15.05
CA HIS A 75 -2.44 -3.07 -16.09
C HIS A 75 -3.80 -3.36 -15.48
N ASP A 76 -4.87 -2.92 -16.15
CA ASP A 76 -6.22 -3.32 -15.78
C ASP A 76 -6.47 -4.78 -16.19
N LEU A 77 -7.48 -5.42 -15.58
CA LEU A 77 -7.81 -6.81 -15.89
C LEU A 77 -8.20 -7.02 -17.36
N ASP A 78 -8.86 -6.04 -17.99
CA ASP A 78 -9.23 -6.10 -19.41
C ASP A 78 -8.01 -6.04 -20.37
N GLU A 79 -6.84 -5.63 -19.87
CA GLU A 79 -5.59 -5.56 -20.65
C GLU A 79 -4.76 -6.86 -20.58
N VAL A 80 -5.16 -7.85 -19.77
CA VAL A 80 -4.44 -9.11 -19.48
C VAL A 80 -5.28 -10.33 -19.83
#